data_AF-A0A4C1Z9I6-F1
#
_entry.id   AF-A0A4C1Z9I6-F1
#
_cell.length_a   1.000
_cell.length_b   1.000
_cell.length_c   1.000
_cell.angle_alpha   90.00
_cell.angle_beta   90.00
_cell.angle_gamma   90.00
#
_symmetry.space_group_name_H-M   'P 1'
#
loop_
_entity.id
_entity.type
_entity.pdbx_description
1 polymer ?
#
loop_
_entity_poly.entity_id
_entity_poly.type
_entity_poly.pdbx_seq_one_letter_code
_entity_poly.pdbx_strand_id
1 'polypeptide(L)'
;MNGEQISLVGEIRLLGLTIDRKLTFIPHVAKACKKATNIYKGLARAAKATWGLSPEVVRTIYITVIEPTVLYASCAWAPATGKLGVRKMLDAVQRSVALKACRAHRTVSLHSALILSRLLPLDIRVREAAWLYEVKRGKDLGDTFVDRELERPVYFGDLLHPARVPEIGYESVENLDSQTVDRLAVVGPQIYTDGSRIEGKVGAALTEWRDGEETWCSTLRLDPFCTVFQAEMVALQRAIRRVKNGREGLVNIFSDSKSSLEVLTGLKTYHPLAQEARRDISEIVAEGRAVRLFWVRAHAGIAGNERADELARRAALTKKTAADYDRFPLSYAKKVIRAASLEEWQQRYAEGSTGDITKCFFPRVEKAYRVLGDTEMTSHMAQTFTGHGGFAQYLFRFKLRDSPHCACDPVKIQDVLHVLEDCDMFFRERAALEAEIGVAVSRRHFPEILDDARKKKKFFKYCTVNGIGTSSKKSALQLKDHDWDSCILIYSVGNTDTPAPLAPRRWGCGYCIRMHFLGSTGSCGTCYTLIWDSCDHGWETRTSSPGLAYSVDLDRPFGWDLRTKSGLMQTSPVLGIVFENRTSRVLECLIVTG
;
A
#
# COMPACT_ATOMS: atom_id res chain seq x y z
N MET A 1 -9.35 -40.65 -18.49
CA MET A 1 -10.68 -40.06 -18.16
C MET A 1 -11.48 -40.08 -19.45
N ASN A 2 -12.72 -40.58 -19.45
CA ASN A 2 -13.51 -40.86 -20.68
C ASN A 2 -12.79 -41.75 -21.71
N GLY A 3 -12.05 -42.78 -21.27
CA GLY A 3 -11.32 -43.69 -22.18
C GLY A 3 -9.94 -43.17 -22.65
N GLU A 4 -9.60 -41.90 -22.41
CA GLU A 4 -8.26 -41.37 -22.71
C GLU A 4 -7.25 -41.63 -21.60
N GLN A 5 -6.03 -42.03 -21.99
CA GLN A 5 -4.91 -42.26 -21.08
C GLN A 5 -4.32 -40.90 -20.66
N ILE A 6 -4.43 -40.56 -19.38
CA ILE A 6 -3.86 -39.32 -18.84
C ILE A 6 -2.40 -39.56 -18.48
N SER A 7 -1.49 -38.85 -19.15
CA SER A 7 -0.05 -38.93 -18.87
C SER A 7 0.29 -38.31 -17.51
N LEU A 8 1.12 -38.99 -16.72
CA LEU A 8 1.66 -38.45 -15.47
C LEU A 8 2.68 -37.33 -15.78
N VAL A 9 2.31 -36.07 -15.59
CA VAL A 9 3.21 -34.92 -15.79
C VAL A 9 3.92 -34.50 -14.50
N GLY A 10 5.11 -33.90 -14.61
CA GLY A 10 5.91 -33.42 -13.47
C GLY A 10 5.30 -32.23 -12.73
N GLU A 11 4.53 -31.43 -13.46
CA GLU A 11 3.88 -30.20 -13.02
C GLU A 11 2.53 -30.08 -13.75
N ILE A 12 1.51 -29.58 -13.04
CA ILE A 12 0.21 -29.22 -13.62
C ILE A 12 -0.02 -27.72 -13.45
N ARG A 13 -0.72 -27.11 -14.41
CA ARG A 13 -1.13 -25.71 -14.32
C ARG A 13 -2.65 -25.62 -14.19
N LEU A 14 -3.12 -25.06 -13.09
CA LEU A 14 -4.54 -24.84 -12.83
C LEU A 14 -4.77 -23.38 -12.48
N LEU A 15 -5.59 -22.68 -13.26
CA LEU A 15 -5.89 -21.25 -13.06
C LEU A 15 -4.60 -20.45 -12.81
N GLY A 16 -3.57 -20.64 -13.62
CA GLY A 16 -2.30 -19.93 -13.46
C GLY A 16 -1.35 -20.43 -12.36
N LEU A 17 -1.82 -21.19 -11.36
CA LEU A 17 -1.02 -21.84 -10.33
C LEU A 17 -0.27 -23.04 -10.90
N THR A 18 1.03 -23.16 -10.61
CA THR A 18 1.85 -24.32 -11.01
C THR A 18 2.01 -25.26 -9.81
N ILE A 19 1.50 -26.48 -9.93
CA ILE A 19 1.52 -27.47 -8.85
C ILE A 19 2.45 -28.60 -9.29
N ASP A 20 3.56 -28.79 -8.59
CA ASP A 20 4.49 -29.90 -8.82
C ASP A 20 4.04 -31.17 -8.08
N ARG A 21 4.52 -32.34 -8.54
CA ARG A 21 4.19 -33.66 -7.94
C ARG A 21 4.40 -33.75 -6.43
N LYS A 22 5.32 -32.96 -5.86
CA LYS A 22 5.66 -32.99 -4.43
C LYS A 22 4.94 -31.88 -3.64
N LEU A 23 4.00 -31.15 -4.25
CA LEU A 23 3.30 -30.01 -3.68
C LEU A 23 4.27 -29.00 -3.04
N THR A 24 5.44 -28.82 -3.66
CA THR A 24 6.46 -27.93 -3.13
C THR A 24 6.21 -26.47 -3.46
N PHE A 25 5.50 -26.22 -4.57
CA PHE A 25 5.25 -24.94 -5.20
C PHE A 25 6.53 -24.17 -5.56
N ILE A 26 7.69 -24.83 -5.54
CA ILE A 26 8.97 -24.20 -5.92
C ILE A 26 8.91 -23.69 -7.37
N PRO A 27 8.42 -24.47 -8.37
CA PRO A 27 8.31 -23.98 -9.74
C PRO A 27 7.38 -22.76 -9.87
N HIS A 28 6.27 -22.75 -9.12
CA HIS A 28 5.34 -21.61 -9.08
C HIS A 28 6.02 -20.34 -8.55
N VAL A 29 6.66 -20.44 -7.38
CA VAL A 29 7.36 -19.30 -6.78
C VAL A 29 8.49 -18.81 -7.69
N ALA A 30 9.28 -19.71 -8.27
CA ALA A 30 10.34 -19.34 -9.20
C ALA A 30 9.80 -18.55 -10.40
N LYS A 31 8.67 -18.99 -10.98
CA LYS A 31 8.01 -18.30 -12.08
C LYS A 31 7.46 -16.93 -11.67
N ALA A 32 6.84 -16.83 -10.50
CA ALA A 32 6.33 -15.57 -9.96
C ALA A 32 7.48 -14.58 -9.68
N CYS A 33 8.55 -15.03 -9.02
CA CYS A 33 9.75 -14.25 -8.77
C CYS A 33 10.45 -13.80 -10.06
N LYS A 34 10.51 -14.66 -11.09
CA LYS A 34 11.05 -14.29 -12.41
C LYS A 34 10.23 -13.19 -13.06
N LYS A 35 8.90 -13.29 -13.02
CA LYS A 35 8.00 -12.24 -13.54
C LYS A 35 8.19 -10.91 -12.79
N ALA A 36 8.20 -10.96 -11.46
CA ALA A 36 8.48 -9.81 -10.59
C ALA A 36 9.85 -9.17 -10.88
N THR A 37 10.90 -9.98 -11.05
CA THR A 37 12.26 -9.52 -11.38
C THR A 37 12.30 -8.82 -12.74
N ASN A 38 11.58 -9.31 -13.74
CA ASN A 38 11.54 -8.68 -15.05
C ASN A 38 10.88 -7.30 -15.02
N ILE A 39 9.81 -7.14 -14.23
CA ILE A 39 9.17 -5.84 -13.98
C ILE A 39 10.17 -4.90 -13.29
N TYR A 40 10.84 -5.39 -12.23
CA TYR A 40 11.87 -4.63 -11.53
C TYR A 40 13.03 -4.21 -12.43
N LYS A 41 13.51 -5.06 -13.35
CA LYS A 41 14.61 -4.71 -14.27
C LYS A 41 14.28 -3.48 -15.12
N GLY A 42 13.02 -3.33 -15.53
CA GLY A 42 12.54 -2.11 -16.19
C GLY A 42 12.67 -0.89 -15.28
N LEU A 43 12.16 -1.00 -14.05
CA LEU A 43 12.17 0.03 -13.02
C LEU A 43 13.60 0.47 -12.62
N ALA A 44 14.51 -0.49 -12.47
CA ALA A 44 15.88 -0.26 -12.00
C ALA A 44 16.71 0.64 -12.93
N ARG A 45 16.31 0.77 -14.21
CA ARG A 45 16.94 1.69 -15.16
C ARG A 45 16.61 3.16 -14.87
N ALA A 46 15.46 3.42 -14.27
CA ALA A 46 14.96 4.76 -13.96
C ALA A 46 15.06 5.12 -12.47
N ALA A 47 15.53 4.22 -11.60
CA ALA A 47 15.65 4.43 -10.16
C ALA A 47 17.13 4.38 -9.72
N LYS A 48 17.85 5.51 -9.87
CA LYS A 48 19.24 5.65 -9.44
C LYS A 48 19.34 6.32 -8.07
N ALA A 49 20.51 6.25 -7.44
CA ALA A 49 20.71 6.74 -6.07
C ALA A 49 20.62 8.28 -5.98
N THR A 50 21.05 8.98 -7.03
CA THR A 50 21.15 10.46 -7.08
C THR A 50 20.14 11.10 -8.03
N TRP A 51 19.52 10.34 -8.94
CA TRP A 51 18.55 10.85 -9.91
C TRP A 51 17.50 9.78 -10.28
N GLY A 52 16.42 10.22 -10.92
CA GLY A 52 15.33 9.34 -11.36
C GLY A 52 14.18 9.23 -10.36
N LEU A 53 13.52 8.08 -10.31
CA LEU A 53 12.33 7.86 -9.51
C LEU A 53 12.59 8.06 -8.00
N SER A 54 11.63 8.70 -7.34
CA SER A 54 11.69 8.90 -5.89
C SER A 54 11.54 7.55 -5.15
N PRO A 55 12.12 7.42 -3.94
CA PRO A 55 11.96 6.27 -3.06
C PRO A 55 10.50 5.83 -2.89
N GLU A 56 9.60 6.81 -2.72
CA GLU A 56 8.17 6.58 -2.52
C GLU A 56 7.47 6.02 -3.76
N VAL A 57 7.86 6.49 -4.95
CA VAL A 57 7.34 5.92 -6.21
C VAL A 57 7.81 4.48 -6.39
N VAL A 58 9.08 4.19 -6.14
CA VAL A 58 9.62 2.81 -6.20
C VAL A 58 8.88 1.90 -5.22
N ARG A 59 8.66 2.37 -3.98
CA ARG A 59 7.90 1.65 -2.94
C ARG A 59 6.44 1.42 -3.37
N THR A 60 5.81 2.42 -3.97
CA THR A 60 4.42 2.32 -4.45
C THR A 60 4.31 1.29 -5.56
N ILE A 61 5.21 1.30 -6.55
CA ILE A 61 5.26 0.30 -7.63
C ILE A 61 5.48 -1.11 -7.06
N TYR A 62 6.33 -1.24 -6.04
CA TYR A 62 6.51 -2.52 -5.35
C TYR A 62 5.19 -3.04 -4.78
N ILE A 63 4.51 -2.23 -3.95
CA ILE A 63 3.29 -2.62 -3.23
C ILE A 63 2.12 -2.89 -4.19
N THR A 64 2.03 -2.14 -5.29
CA THR A 64 0.88 -2.19 -6.21
C THR A 64 1.07 -3.16 -7.37
N VAL A 65 2.30 -3.47 -7.79
CA VAL A 65 2.58 -4.30 -8.97
C VAL A 65 3.37 -5.55 -8.63
N ILE A 66 4.53 -5.39 -7.98
CA ILE A 66 5.48 -6.49 -7.76
C ILE A 66 4.94 -7.44 -6.69
N GLU A 67 4.51 -6.92 -5.55
CA GLU A 67 3.97 -7.69 -4.43
C GLU A 67 2.72 -8.50 -4.87
N PRO A 68 1.68 -7.93 -5.51
CA PRO A 68 0.53 -8.69 -5.99
C PRO A 68 0.89 -9.76 -7.03
N THR A 69 1.89 -9.50 -7.88
CA THR A 69 2.40 -10.49 -8.85
C THR A 69 2.95 -11.72 -8.14
N VAL A 70 3.68 -11.54 -7.03
CA VAL A 70 4.22 -12.65 -6.25
C VAL A 70 3.13 -13.30 -5.41
N LEU A 71 2.24 -12.52 -4.77
CA LEU A 71 1.17 -13.00 -3.90
C LEU A 71 0.06 -13.80 -4.62
N TYR A 72 0.12 -13.91 -5.94
CA TYR A 72 -0.88 -14.66 -6.71
C TYR A 72 -1.04 -16.08 -6.18
N ALA A 73 -2.30 -16.42 -5.84
CA ALA A 73 -2.69 -17.71 -5.25
C ALA A 73 -1.96 -18.07 -3.93
N SER A 74 -1.50 -17.08 -3.14
CA SER A 74 -0.77 -17.31 -1.89
C SER A 74 -1.51 -18.20 -0.90
N CYS A 75 -2.85 -18.19 -0.88
CA CYS A 75 -3.64 -19.10 -0.04
C CYS A 75 -3.36 -20.58 -0.30
N ALA A 76 -2.94 -20.97 -1.51
CA ALA A 76 -2.61 -22.35 -1.84
C ALA A 76 -1.15 -22.71 -1.49
N TRP A 77 -0.22 -21.79 -1.71
CA TRP A 77 1.22 -22.09 -1.62
C TRP A 77 1.94 -21.46 -0.42
N ALA A 78 1.28 -20.67 0.41
CA ALA A 78 1.88 -20.06 1.60
C ALA A 78 2.65 -21.03 2.51
N PRO A 79 2.22 -22.30 2.74
CA PRO A 79 3.03 -23.26 3.49
C PRO A 79 4.45 -23.47 2.92
N ALA A 80 4.64 -23.29 1.62
CA ALA A 80 5.94 -23.38 0.97
C ALA A 80 6.94 -22.31 1.45
N THR A 81 6.47 -21.19 2.02
CA THR A 81 7.37 -20.19 2.63
C THR A 81 8.13 -20.75 3.84
N GLY A 82 7.70 -21.89 4.40
CA GLY A 82 8.48 -22.61 5.40
C GLY A 82 9.84 -23.09 4.89
N LYS A 83 10.01 -23.26 3.56
CA LYS A 83 11.23 -23.80 2.95
C LYS A 83 12.27 -22.72 2.71
N LEU A 84 13.52 -22.98 3.12
CA LEU A 84 14.63 -22.02 2.98
C LEU A 84 14.86 -21.58 1.52
N GLY A 85 14.78 -22.50 0.57
CA GLY A 85 14.94 -22.18 -0.86
C GLY A 85 13.87 -21.22 -1.38
N VAL A 86 12.63 -21.36 -0.92
CA VAL A 86 11.51 -20.45 -1.26
C VAL A 86 11.76 -19.07 -0.65
N ARG A 87 12.11 -18.99 0.63
CA ARG A 87 12.42 -17.71 1.29
C ARG A 87 13.57 -16.98 0.56
N LYS A 88 14.66 -17.67 0.24
CA LYS A 88 15.80 -17.08 -0.50
C LYS A 88 15.40 -16.52 -1.86
N MET A 89 14.49 -17.17 -2.59
CA MET A 89 13.96 -16.64 -3.86
C MET A 89 13.16 -15.36 -3.65
N LEU A 90 12.32 -15.30 -2.61
CA LEU A 90 11.54 -14.10 -2.26
C LEU A 90 12.45 -12.96 -1.82
N ASP A 91 13.42 -13.26 -0.95
CA ASP A 91 14.43 -12.33 -0.44
C ASP A 91 15.24 -11.68 -1.57
N ALA A 92 15.62 -12.45 -2.59
CA ALA A 92 16.40 -11.94 -3.72
C ALA A 92 15.64 -10.88 -4.54
N VAL A 93 14.35 -11.13 -4.82
CA VAL A 93 13.47 -10.17 -5.51
C VAL A 93 13.30 -8.93 -4.64
N GLN A 94 12.94 -9.14 -3.37
CA GLN A 94 12.62 -8.05 -2.47
C GLN A 94 13.84 -7.16 -2.16
N ARG A 95 15.02 -7.76 -1.94
CA ARG A 95 16.28 -7.05 -1.71
C ARG A 95 16.58 -6.06 -2.82
N SER A 96 16.41 -6.49 -4.06
CA SER A 96 16.71 -5.67 -5.24
C SER A 96 15.85 -4.40 -5.28
N VAL A 97 14.58 -4.52 -4.90
CA VAL A 97 13.64 -3.40 -4.84
C VAL A 97 13.89 -2.54 -3.60
N ALA A 98 14.04 -3.16 -2.42
CA ALA A 98 14.24 -2.48 -1.16
C ALA A 98 15.45 -1.54 -1.19
N LEU A 99 16.58 -2.00 -1.75
CA LEU A 99 17.79 -1.19 -1.91
C LEU A 99 17.56 0.09 -2.72
N LYS A 100 16.75 0.01 -3.79
CA LYS A 100 16.39 1.18 -4.60
C LYS A 100 15.38 2.07 -3.87
N ALA A 101 14.40 1.47 -3.21
CA ALA A 101 13.40 2.17 -2.39
C ALA A 101 13.98 2.88 -1.16
N CYS A 102 15.20 2.57 -0.74
CA CYS A 102 15.92 3.34 0.28
C CYS A 102 17.21 3.99 -0.21
N ARG A 103 17.48 4.03 -1.52
CA ARG A 103 18.69 4.63 -2.12
C ARG A 103 20.01 4.17 -1.47
N ALA A 104 20.05 2.90 -1.04
CA ALA A 104 21.15 2.33 -0.29
C ALA A 104 22.16 1.60 -1.18
N HIS A 105 23.41 1.47 -0.72
CA HIS A 105 24.45 0.73 -1.44
C HIS A 105 24.09 -0.76 -1.55
N ARG A 106 24.52 -1.41 -2.64
CA ARG A 106 24.27 -2.84 -2.94
C ARG A 106 24.73 -3.81 -1.84
N THR A 107 25.65 -3.38 -0.99
CA THR A 107 26.26 -4.15 0.10
C THR A 107 25.41 -4.16 1.37
N VAL A 108 24.43 -3.25 1.50
CA VAL A 108 23.55 -3.12 2.68
C VAL A 108 22.74 -4.38 2.91
N SER A 109 22.60 -4.84 4.15
CA SER A 109 21.88 -6.07 4.48
C SER A 109 20.39 -6.01 4.07
N LEU A 110 19.74 -7.15 3.85
CA LEU A 110 18.30 -7.17 3.55
C LEU A 110 17.52 -6.61 4.74
N HIS A 111 17.88 -7.00 5.97
CA HIS A 111 17.24 -6.50 7.18
C HIS A 111 17.24 -4.97 7.25
N SER A 112 18.40 -4.33 7.07
CA SER A 112 18.49 -2.87 7.02
C SER A 112 17.66 -2.28 5.89
N ALA A 113 17.74 -2.85 4.68
CA ALA A 113 17.01 -2.35 3.53
C ALA A 113 15.48 -2.39 3.73
N LEU A 114 14.95 -3.45 4.35
CA LEU A 114 13.51 -3.59 4.63
C LEU A 114 13.01 -2.58 5.67
N ILE A 115 13.80 -2.30 6.71
CA ILE A 115 13.49 -1.26 7.70
C ILE A 115 13.43 0.11 7.02
N LEU A 116 14.48 0.47 6.28
CA LEU A 116 14.59 1.79 5.66
C LEU A 116 13.58 2.02 4.54
N SER A 117 13.19 0.97 3.81
CA SER A 117 12.17 1.03 2.75
C SER A 117 10.74 0.85 3.26
N ARG A 118 10.54 0.56 4.55
CA ARG A 118 9.23 0.26 5.15
C ARG A 118 8.50 -0.85 4.39
N LEU A 119 9.21 -1.94 4.11
CA LEU A 119 8.70 -3.13 3.42
C LEU A 119 8.72 -4.34 4.36
N LEU A 120 7.57 -4.97 4.59
CA LEU A 120 7.44 -6.21 5.35
C LEU A 120 8.16 -7.35 4.60
N PRO A 121 8.92 -8.25 5.27
CA PRO A 121 9.49 -9.42 4.61
C PRO A 121 8.46 -10.18 3.78
N LEU A 122 8.80 -10.47 2.52
CA LEU A 122 7.84 -10.91 1.52
C LEU A 122 7.25 -12.30 1.87
N ASP A 123 8.01 -13.16 2.54
CA ASP A 123 7.50 -14.46 3.03
C ASP A 123 6.46 -14.30 4.16
N ILE A 124 6.64 -13.32 5.05
CA ILE A 124 5.64 -12.95 6.06
C ILE A 124 4.41 -12.38 5.35
N ARG A 125 4.60 -11.50 4.36
CA ARG A 125 3.50 -10.91 3.58
C ARG A 125 2.65 -11.94 2.84
N VAL A 126 3.27 -13.00 2.31
CA VAL A 126 2.59 -14.15 1.69
C VAL A 126 1.67 -14.86 2.69
N ARG A 127 2.20 -15.17 3.88
CA ARG A 127 1.41 -15.80 4.95
C ARG A 127 0.32 -14.88 5.47
N GLU A 128 0.57 -13.58 5.57
CA GLU A 128 -0.43 -12.58 5.92
C GLU A 128 -1.63 -12.61 4.95
N ALA A 129 -1.35 -12.64 3.65
CA ALA A 129 -2.38 -12.70 2.61
C ALA A 129 -3.17 -14.02 2.64
N ALA A 130 -2.48 -15.14 2.87
CA ALA A 130 -3.11 -16.45 3.01
C ALA A 130 -3.99 -16.52 4.27
N TRP A 131 -3.51 -16.00 5.40
CA TRP A 131 -4.28 -15.95 6.64
C TRP A 131 -5.54 -15.11 6.48
N LEU A 132 -5.42 -13.91 5.89
CA LEU A 132 -6.59 -13.06 5.60
C LEU A 132 -7.60 -13.74 4.67
N TYR A 133 -7.14 -14.54 3.72
CA TYR A 133 -8.02 -15.33 2.85
C TYR A 133 -8.81 -16.37 3.64
N GLU A 134 -8.17 -17.08 4.57
CA GLU A 134 -8.83 -18.09 5.39
C GLU A 134 -9.83 -17.48 6.37
N VAL A 135 -9.52 -16.32 6.95
CA VAL A 135 -10.46 -15.56 7.81
C VAL A 135 -11.75 -15.23 7.06
N LYS A 136 -11.62 -14.77 5.80
CA LYS A 136 -12.76 -14.44 4.96
C LYS A 136 -13.64 -15.64 4.63
N ARG A 137 -13.07 -16.86 4.64
CA ARG A 137 -13.82 -18.11 4.43
C ARG A 137 -14.35 -18.73 5.72
N GLY A 138 -14.01 -18.15 6.87
CA GLY A 138 -14.51 -18.62 8.14
C GLY A 138 -13.88 -19.90 8.64
N LYS A 139 -12.66 -20.21 8.20
CA LYS A 139 -11.92 -21.29 8.85
C LYS A 139 -11.56 -20.84 10.26
N ASP A 140 -11.63 -21.80 11.19
CA ASP A 140 -11.16 -21.60 12.55
C ASP A 140 -9.66 -21.26 12.53
N LEU A 141 -9.30 -20.17 13.20
CA LEU A 141 -7.95 -19.59 13.20
C LEU A 141 -7.22 -19.86 14.51
N GLY A 142 -7.72 -20.82 15.30
CA GLY A 142 -7.20 -21.14 16.61
C GLY A 142 -7.36 -19.98 17.60
N ASP A 143 -6.44 -19.90 18.55
CA ASP A 143 -6.53 -19.04 19.74
C ASP A 143 -6.67 -17.51 19.45
N THR A 144 -6.43 -17.08 18.22
CA THR A 144 -6.43 -15.64 17.86
C THR A 144 -7.84 -15.06 17.76
N PHE A 145 -8.84 -15.85 17.38
CA PHE A 145 -10.23 -15.40 17.17
C PHE A 145 -11.26 -16.31 17.88
N VAL A 146 -10.87 -16.99 18.96
CA VAL A 146 -11.72 -17.94 19.70
C VAL A 146 -13.10 -17.35 19.97
N ASP A 147 -14.13 -18.13 19.67
CA ASP A 147 -15.56 -17.83 19.86
C ASP A 147 -16.04 -16.54 19.16
N ARG A 148 -15.35 -16.07 18.11
CA ARG A 148 -15.69 -14.83 17.42
C ARG A 148 -15.83 -15.04 15.92
N GLU A 149 -16.90 -14.49 15.36
CA GLU A 149 -17.19 -14.60 13.93
C GLU A 149 -16.87 -13.31 13.18
N LEU A 150 -16.36 -13.44 11.95
CA LEU A 150 -16.27 -12.32 11.02
C LEU A 150 -17.69 -11.91 10.59
N GLU A 151 -17.97 -10.61 10.57
CA GLU A 151 -19.13 -10.06 9.86
C GLU A 151 -18.96 -10.26 8.35
N ARG A 152 -19.52 -11.35 7.84
CA ARG A 152 -19.36 -11.75 6.45
C ARG A 152 -20.45 -11.12 5.57
N PRO A 153 -20.10 -10.72 4.34
CA PRO A 153 -21.10 -10.42 3.33
C PRO A 153 -22.01 -11.63 3.11
N VAL A 154 -23.30 -11.39 2.91
CA VAL A 154 -24.29 -12.40 2.55
C VAL A 154 -23.91 -13.00 1.20
N TYR A 155 -24.00 -14.32 1.07
CA TYR A 155 -23.74 -15.00 -0.19
C TYR A 155 -24.74 -14.55 -1.26
N PHE A 156 -24.29 -14.37 -2.50
CA PHE A 156 -25.14 -13.82 -3.56
C PHE A 156 -26.39 -14.69 -3.83
N GLY A 157 -26.31 -16.00 -3.59
CA GLY A 157 -27.44 -16.92 -3.74
C GLY A 157 -28.51 -16.78 -2.66
N ASP A 158 -28.18 -16.18 -1.52
CA ASP A 158 -29.12 -15.98 -0.39
C ASP A 158 -29.78 -14.58 -0.42
N LEU A 159 -29.42 -13.75 -1.39
CA LEU A 159 -30.02 -12.43 -1.56
C LEU A 159 -31.47 -12.55 -2.04
N LEU A 160 -32.29 -11.57 -1.65
CA LEU A 160 -33.65 -11.46 -2.20
C LEU A 160 -33.58 -11.30 -3.72
N HIS A 161 -34.48 -12.00 -4.41
CA HIS A 161 -34.64 -11.83 -5.86
C HIS A 161 -34.90 -10.35 -6.17
N PRO A 162 -34.28 -9.75 -7.21
CA PRO A 162 -34.42 -8.31 -7.51
C PRO A 162 -35.87 -7.81 -7.58
N ALA A 163 -36.79 -8.62 -8.13
CA ALA A 163 -38.22 -8.29 -8.20
C ALA A 163 -38.97 -8.29 -6.85
N ARG A 164 -38.34 -8.78 -5.77
CA ARG A 164 -38.88 -8.82 -4.41
C ARG A 164 -38.15 -7.84 -3.48
N VAL A 165 -37.18 -7.08 -4.00
CA VAL A 165 -36.48 -6.07 -3.19
C VAL A 165 -37.43 -4.89 -3.02
N PRO A 166 -37.75 -4.48 -1.78
CA PRO A 166 -38.60 -3.33 -1.54
C PRO A 166 -37.90 -2.07 -2.05
N GLU A 167 -38.67 -1.15 -2.61
CA GLU A 167 -38.17 0.19 -2.94
C GLU A 167 -38.01 0.96 -1.63
N ILE A 168 -36.76 1.11 -1.17
CA ILE A 168 -36.44 1.80 0.08
C ILE A 168 -35.68 3.07 -0.27
N GLY A 169 -36.25 4.21 0.13
CA GLY A 169 -35.59 5.50 0.14
C GLY A 169 -35.46 6.05 1.56
N TYR A 170 -34.71 7.13 1.70
CA TYR A 170 -34.73 7.96 2.90
C TYR A 170 -34.80 9.43 2.50
N GLU A 171 -35.42 10.24 3.36
CA GLU A 171 -35.53 11.69 3.16
C GLU A 171 -34.50 12.41 4.04
N SER A 172 -33.92 13.51 3.55
CA SER A 172 -32.95 14.29 4.34
C SER A 172 -33.67 15.42 5.08
N VAL A 173 -33.44 15.50 6.39
CA VAL A 173 -34.09 16.45 7.29
C VAL A 173 -33.04 17.21 8.07
N GLU A 174 -32.91 18.51 7.80
CA GLU A 174 -31.93 19.35 8.51
C GLU A 174 -32.37 19.62 9.95
N ASN A 175 -33.65 19.96 10.15
CA ASN A 175 -34.27 20.23 11.44
C ASN A 175 -35.70 19.63 11.48
N LEU A 176 -36.14 19.19 12.66
CA LEU A 176 -37.50 18.71 12.94
C LEU A 176 -38.32 19.81 13.64
N ASP A 177 -38.41 20.99 13.03
CA ASP A 177 -39.35 22.01 13.51
C ASP A 177 -40.79 21.66 13.12
N SER A 178 -41.76 22.34 13.74
CA SER A 178 -43.19 22.09 13.48
C SER A 178 -43.54 22.23 11.99
N GLN A 179 -42.94 23.19 11.29
CA GLN A 179 -43.14 23.38 9.85
C GLN A 179 -42.64 22.19 9.02
N THR A 180 -41.50 21.60 9.39
CA THR A 180 -40.93 20.43 8.69
C THR A 180 -41.71 19.17 9.00
N VAL A 181 -42.15 18.97 10.24
CA VAL A 181 -43.03 17.86 10.64
C VAL A 181 -44.34 17.90 9.84
N ASP A 182 -44.95 19.08 9.74
CA ASP A 182 -46.19 19.28 8.96
C ASP A 182 -45.96 19.05 7.46
N ARG A 183 -44.89 19.62 6.88
CA ARG A 183 -44.54 19.46 5.47
C ARG A 183 -44.29 17.99 5.10
N LEU A 184 -43.59 17.26 5.96
CA LEU A 184 -43.24 15.86 5.74
C LEU A 184 -44.37 14.90 6.14
N ALA A 185 -45.45 15.42 6.73
CA ALA A 185 -46.56 14.66 7.30
C ALA A 185 -46.05 13.50 8.19
N VAL A 186 -45.10 13.80 9.08
CA VAL A 186 -44.56 12.82 10.04
C VAL A 186 -45.62 12.57 11.09
N VAL A 187 -46.41 11.52 10.88
CA VAL A 187 -47.45 11.06 11.81
C VAL A 187 -47.06 9.70 12.40
N GLY A 188 -47.51 9.45 13.63
CA GLY A 188 -47.22 8.21 14.35
C GLY A 188 -45.86 8.23 15.09
N PRO A 189 -45.45 7.08 15.63
CA PRO A 189 -44.23 6.98 16.44
C PRO A 189 -42.95 7.30 15.66
N GLN A 190 -42.02 7.92 16.37
CA GLN A 190 -40.70 8.31 15.87
C GLN A 190 -39.63 7.52 16.61
N ILE A 191 -38.83 6.73 15.89
CA ILE A 191 -37.72 5.99 16.46
C ILE A 191 -36.42 6.66 16.04
N TYR A 192 -35.60 7.06 17.01
CA TYR A 192 -34.25 7.59 16.76
C TYR A 192 -33.22 6.51 17.06
N THR A 193 -32.17 6.44 16.28
CA THR A 193 -31.09 5.43 16.41
C THR A 193 -29.73 6.09 16.42
N ASP A 194 -28.82 5.58 17.25
CA ASP A 194 -27.43 6.05 17.29
C ASP A 194 -26.46 4.92 17.68
N GLY A 195 -25.21 5.04 17.22
CA GLY A 195 -24.09 4.15 17.53
C GLY A 195 -22.85 4.90 18.00
N SER A 196 -22.33 4.53 19.16
CA SER A 196 -21.19 5.21 19.77
C SER A 196 -19.98 4.31 20.00
N ARG A 197 -18.79 4.88 19.84
CA ARG A 197 -17.53 4.29 20.26
C ARG A 197 -16.74 5.27 21.12
N ILE A 198 -16.49 4.90 22.36
CA ILE A 198 -15.77 5.71 23.35
C ILE A 198 -14.79 4.84 24.12
N GLU A 199 -13.53 5.28 24.24
CA GLU A 199 -12.46 4.58 24.97
C GLU A 199 -12.29 3.08 24.59
N GLY A 200 -12.49 2.76 23.31
CA GLY A 200 -12.41 1.38 22.82
C GLY A 200 -13.62 0.50 23.14
N LYS A 201 -14.64 1.01 23.83
CA LYS A 201 -15.93 0.33 24.04
C LYS A 201 -16.96 0.82 23.01
N VAL A 202 -17.93 -0.03 22.70
CA VAL A 202 -18.91 0.22 21.64
C VAL A 202 -20.31 -0.03 22.17
N GLY A 203 -21.22 0.89 21.87
CA GLY A 203 -22.63 0.82 22.27
C GLY A 203 -23.52 1.37 21.16
N ALA A 204 -24.79 0.98 21.20
CA ALA A 204 -25.82 1.49 20.31
C ALA A 204 -27.10 1.71 21.11
N ALA A 205 -27.99 2.56 20.62
CA ALA A 205 -29.26 2.81 21.26
C ALA A 205 -30.36 3.13 20.27
N LEU A 206 -31.59 2.95 20.74
CA LEU A 206 -32.79 3.44 20.09
C LEU A 206 -33.77 4.04 21.10
N THR A 207 -34.47 5.09 20.70
CA THR A 207 -35.47 5.78 21.51
C THR A 207 -36.76 5.94 20.69
N GLU A 208 -37.91 5.65 21.28
CA GLU A 208 -39.23 5.77 20.64
C GLU A 208 -39.99 6.93 21.28
N TRP A 209 -40.45 7.86 20.46
CA TRP A 209 -41.11 9.09 20.87
C TRP A 209 -42.50 9.23 20.25
N ARG A 210 -43.43 9.79 21.02
CA ARG A 210 -44.79 10.16 20.59
C ARG A 210 -45.16 11.50 21.19
N ASP A 211 -45.71 12.38 20.37
CA ASP A 211 -46.19 13.70 20.80
C ASP A 211 -45.15 14.50 21.61
N GLY A 212 -43.86 14.34 21.27
CA GLY A 212 -42.75 15.04 21.94
C GLY A 212 -42.23 14.37 23.22
N GLU A 213 -42.76 13.21 23.62
CA GLU A 213 -42.34 12.49 24.83
C GLU A 213 -41.67 11.14 24.53
N GLU A 214 -40.63 10.79 25.29
CA GLU A 214 -39.97 9.47 25.22
C GLU A 214 -40.93 8.41 25.80
N THR A 215 -41.37 7.48 24.97
CA THR A 215 -42.26 6.37 25.35
C THR A 215 -41.51 5.09 25.67
N TRP A 216 -40.34 4.90 25.07
CA TRP A 216 -39.52 3.71 25.27
C TRP A 216 -38.08 3.94 24.81
N CYS A 217 -37.13 3.22 25.38
CA CYS A 217 -35.75 3.19 24.89
C CYS A 217 -35.11 1.80 25.06
N SER A 218 -34.07 1.54 24.27
CA SER A 218 -33.24 0.36 24.42
C SER A 218 -31.78 0.69 24.13
N THR A 219 -30.91 0.05 24.91
CA THR A 219 -29.46 0.15 24.79
C THR A 219 -28.87 -1.20 24.44
N LEU A 220 -27.88 -1.20 23.58
CA LEU A 220 -27.21 -2.38 23.06
C LEU A 220 -25.70 -2.23 23.32
N ARG A 221 -25.07 -3.29 23.84
CA ARG A 221 -23.62 -3.36 23.99
C ARG A 221 -23.06 -4.13 22.81
N LEU A 222 -22.00 -3.62 22.20
CA LEU A 222 -21.25 -4.34 21.17
C LEU A 222 -19.86 -4.70 21.71
N ASP A 223 -19.24 -5.74 21.14
CA ASP A 223 -17.87 -6.10 21.53
C ASP A 223 -16.88 -4.96 21.15
N PRO A 224 -15.86 -4.65 22.00
CA PRO A 224 -14.84 -3.63 21.76
C PRO A 224 -14.18 -3.55 20.37
N PHE A 225 -14.12 -4.65 19.62
CA PHE A 225 -13.57 -4.62 18.26
C PHE A 225 -14.50 -4.01 17.21
N CYS A 226 -15.79 -3.83 17.53
CA CYS A 226 -16.76 -3.30 16.59
C CYS A 226 -16.43 -1.86 16.19
N THR A 227 -16.86 -1.47 14.99
CA THR A 227 -16.75 -0.08 14.52
C THR A 227 -17.97 0.74 14.91
N VAL A 228 -17.85 2.07 14.86
CA VAL A 228 -19.00 2.99 14.96
C VAL A 228 -20.04 2.63 13.90
N PHE A 229 -19.62 2.41 12.66
CA PHE A 229 -20.50 1.99 11.57
C PHE A 229 -21.31 0.71 11.89
N GLN A 230 -20.69 -0.30 12.51
CA GLN A 230 -21.42 -1.50 12.94
C GLN A 230 -22.42 -1.18 14.05
N ALA A 231 -22.09 -0.32 15.01
CA ALA A 231 -23.01 0.13 16.05
C ALA A 231 -24.24 0.83 15.45
N GLU A 232 -24.00 1.75 14.50
CA GLU A 232 -25.05 2.45 13.75
C GLU A 232 -25.94 1.48 12.96
N MET A 233 -25.35 0.54 12.23
CA MET A 233 -26.10 -0.47 11.48
C MET A 233 -26.90 -1.40 12.39
N VAL A 234 -26.36 -1.78 13.56
CA VAL A 234 -27.08 -2.56 14.57
C VAL A 234 -28.25 -1.77 15.13
N ALA A 235 -28.07 -0.49 15.47
CA ALA A 235 -29.14 0.38 15.96
C ALA A 235 -30.29 0.48 14.94
N LEU A 236 -29.96 0.77 13.68
CA LEU A 236 -30.91 0.86 12.58
C LEU A 236 -31.64 -0.46 12.32
N GLN A 237 -30.92 -1.58 12.27
CA GLN A 237 -31.52 -2.90 12.09
C GLN A 237 -32.45 -3.26 13.26
N ARG A 238 -32.06 -2.93 14.51
CA ARG A 238 -32.89 -3.21 15.69
C ARG A 238 -34.14 -2.35 15.75
N ALA A 239 -34.07 -1.10 15.28
CA ALA A 239 -35.23 -0.23 15.13
C ALA A 239 -36.24 -0.83 14.13
N ILE A 240 -35.77 -1.26 12.95
CA ILE A 240 -36.63 -1.91 11.95
C ILE A 240 -37.23 -3.21 12.51
N ARG A 241 -36.44 -4.01 13.21
CA ARG A 241 -36.92 -5.23 13.89
C ARG A 241 -37.99 -4.94 14.95
N ARG A 242 -37.85 -3.82 15.67
CA ARG A 242 -38.83 -3.35 16.66
C ARG A 242 -40.15 -2.94 15.99
N VAL A 243 -40.09 -2.31 14.82
CA VAL A 243 -41.28 -1.99 14.01
C VAL A 243 -41.95 -3.26 13.52
N LYS A 244 -41.18 -4.23 13.02
CA LYS A 244 -41.70 -5.54 12.59
C LYS A 244 -42.50 -6.22 13.69
N ASN A 245 -41.98 -6.24 14.92
CA ASN A 245 -42.66 -6.84 16.08
C ASN A 245 -43.80 -5.96 16.66
N GLY A 246 -43.96 -4.73 16.17
CA GLY A 246 -45.02 -3.80 16.57
C GLY A 246 -46.32 -4.00 15.78
N ARG A 247 -47.32 -3.17 16.07
CA ARG A 247 -48.64 -3.19 15.41
C ARG A 247 -48.98 -1.89 14.67
N GLU A 248 -48.06 -0.93 14.68
CA GLU A 248 -48.25 0.40 14.12
C GLU A 248 -48.31 0.35 12.59
N GLY A 249 -49.28 1.05 12.01
CA GLY A 249 -49.46 1.10 10.55
C GLY A 249 -48.34 1.85 9.84
N LEU A 250 -47.80 2.91 10.47
CA LEU A 250 -46.70 3.71 9.93
C LEU A 250 -45.74 4.07 11.08
N VAL A 251 -44.44 3.86 10.86
CA VAL A 251 -43.37 4.27 11.80
C VAL A 251 -42.29 5.04 11.07
N ASN A 252 -41.81 6.12 11.69
CA ASN A 252 -40.74 6.97 11.17
C ASN A 252 -39.44 6.66 11.91
N ILE A 253 -38.38 6.29 11.19
CA ILE A 253 -37.06 6.00 11.77
C ILE A 253 -36.08 7.09 11.35
N PHE A 254 -35.42 7.70 12.32
CA PHE A 254 -34.45 8.77 12.16
C PHE A 254 -33.06 8.28 12.56
N SER A 255 -32.08 8.47 11.69
CA SER A 255 -30.67 8.15 11.94
C SER A 255 -29.78 9.26 11.39
N ASP A 256 -28.73 9.62 12.12
CA ASP A 256 -27.72 10.55 11.63
C ASP A 256 -26.58 9.86 10.85
N SER A 257 -26.51 8.52 10.91
CA SER A 257 -25.61 7.72 10.06
C SER A 257 -26.13 7.61 8.62
N LYS A 258 -25.80 8.62 7.82
CA LYS A 258 -26.01 8.59 6.36
C LYS A 258 -25.44 7.32 5.72
N SER A 259 -24.27 6.88 6.19
CA SER A 259 -23.61 5.67 5.69
C SER A 259 -24.43 4.40 5.92
N SER A 260 -25.14 4.29 7.05
CA SER A 260 -26.02 3.15 7.34
C SER A 260 -27.25 3.16 6.44
N LEU A 261 -27.85 4.34 6.24
CA LEU A 261 -29.00 4.53 5.35
C LEU A 261 -28.64 4.24 3.87
N GLU A 262 -27.48 4.70 3.39
CA GLU A 262 -26.98 4.41 2.04
C GLU A 262 -26.75 2.90 1.83
N VAL A 263 -26.19 2.19 2.82
CA VAL A 263 -26.00 0.74 2.75
C VAL A 263 -27.33 -0.02 2.78
N LEU A 264 -28.32 0.46 3.53
CA LEU A 264 -29.66 -0.11 3.59
C LEU A 264 -30.47 0.12 2.31
N THR A 265 -30.34 1.30 1.68
CA THR A 265 -31.09 1.69 0.47
C THR A 265 -30.40 1.27 -0.83
N GLY A 266 -29.08 1.06 -0.83
CA GLY A 266 -28.32 0.74 -2.04
C GLY A 266 -28.70 -0.59 -2.70
N LEU A 267 -29.07 -0.59 -3.99
CA LEU A 267 -29.59 -1.76 -4.71
C LEU A 267 -28.72 -3.03 -4.62
N LYS A 268 -27.40 -2.87 -4.50
CA LYS A 268 -26.41 -3.97 -4.47
C LYS A 268 -25.69 -4.09 -3.12
N THR A 269 -26.43 -4.15 -2.02
CA THR A 269 -25.84 -4.38 -0.69
C THR A 269 -25.65 -5.87 -0.41
N TYR A 270 -24.50 -6.24 0.13
CA TYR A 270 -24.22 -7.58 0.66
C TYR A 270 -24.08 -7.57 2.18
N HIS A 271 -24.34 -6.43 2.83
CA HIS A 271 -24.16 -6.29 4.26
C HIS A 271 -25.21 -7.10 5.03
N PRO A 272 -24.83 -7.97 5.98
CA PRO A 272 -25.75 -8.90 6.64
C PRO A 272 -26.90 -8.19 7.36
N LEU A 273 -26.59 -7.19 8.21
CA LEU A 273 -27.63 -6.42 8.93
C LEU A 273 -28.56 -5.63 8.00
N ALA A 274 -28.07 -5.19 6.84
CA ALA A 274 -28.89 -4.46 5.87
C ALA A 274 -29.84 -5.42 5.15
N GLN A 275 -29.38 -6.63 4.84
CA GLN A 275 -30.22 -7.68 4.25
C GLN A 275 -31.29 -8.17 5.24
N GLU A 276 -30.95 -8.31 6.52
CA GLU A 276 -31.92 -8.60 7.58
C GLU A 276 -32.98 -7.49 7.69
N ALA A 277 -32.54 -6.23 7.75
CA ALA A 277 -33.44 -5.08 7.77
C ALA A 277 -34.34 -5.01 6.53
N ARG A 278 -33.83 -5.33 5.33
CA ARG A 278 -34.64 -5.39 4.10
C ARG A 278 -35.71 -6.46 4.13
N ARG A 279 -35.36 -7.65 4.63
CA ARG A 279 -36.33 -8.74 4.80
C ARG A 279 -37.43 -8.31 5.76
N ASP A 280 -37.05 -7.70 6.87
CA ASP A 280 -37.99 -7.18 7.85
C ASP A 280 -38.90 -6.07 7.26
N ILE A 281 -38.36 -5.13 6.49
CA ILE A 281 -39.16 -4.11 5.76
C ILE A 281 -40.12 -4.78 4.76
N SER A 282 -39.66 -5.78 4.02
CA SER A 282 -40.49 -6.48 3.02
C SER A 282 -41.69 -7.15 3.68
N GLU A 283 -41.49 -7.76 4.85
CA GLU A 283 -42.56 -8.38 5.63
C GLU A 283 -43.52 -7.33 6.21
N ILE A 284 -43.01 -6.21 6.74
CA ILE A 284 -43.84 -5.08 7.20
C ILE A 284 -44.75 -4.57 6.07
N VAL A 285 -44.21 -4.39 4.87
CA VAL A 285 -44.97 -3.94 3.69
C VAL A 285 -46.00 -4.98 3.26
N ALA A 286 -45.67 -6.27 3.32
CA ALA A 286 -46.60 -7.35 3.00
C ALA A 286 -47.79 -7.41 3.98
N GLU A 287 -47.62 -6.94 5.22
CA GLU A 287 -48.69 -6.80 6.22
C GLU A 287 -49.51 -5.52 6.06
N GLY A 288 -49.26 -4.69 5.03
CA GLY A 288 -49.96 -3.43 4.81
C GLY A 288 -49.50 -2.28 5.71
N ARG A 289 -48.31 -2.42 6.32
CA ARG A 289 -47.68 -1.40 7.18
C ARG A 289 -46.52 -0.73 6.45
N ALA A 290 -46.07 0.42 6.95
CA ALA A 290 -45.03 1.22 6.31
C ALA A 290 -43.93 1.67 7.28
N VAL A 291 -42.71 1.73 6.78
CA VAL A 291 -41.55 2.33 7.47
C VAL A 291 -41.02 3.47 6.61
N ARG A 292 -40.90 4.67 7.19
CA ARG A 292 -40.23 5.80 6.55
C ARG A 292 -38.89 6.02 7.20
N LEU A 293 -37.85 6.24 6.39
CA LEU A 293 -36.49 6.48 6.86
C LEU A 293 -36.13 7.94 6.64
N PHE A 294 -35.47 8.53 7.63
CA PHE A 294 -35.03 9.91 7.59
C PHE A 294 -33.57 10.00 8.01
N TRP A 295 -32.79 10.73 7.24
CA TRP A 295 -31.47 11.17 7.67
C TRP A 295 -31.60 12.49 8.40
N VAL A 296 -31.07 12.55 9.63
CA VAL A 296 -31.02 13.78 10.44
C VAL A 296 -29.58 14.22 10.64
N ARG A 297 -29.39 15.51 10.89
CA ARG A 297 -28.06 16.03 11.20
C ARG A 297 -27.70 15.72 12.66
N ALA A 298 -26.51 15.15 12.86
CA ALA A 298 -25.94 14.95 14.19
C ALA A 298 -25.78 16.30 14.93
N HIS A 299 -26.04 16.32 16.24
CA HIS A 299 -25.89 17.48 17.12
C HIS A 299 -26.68 18.73 16.68
N ALA A 300 -27.87 18.52 16.11
CA ALA A 300 -28.75 19.60 15.65
C ALA A 300 -29.84 20.02 16.66
N GLY A 301 -29.77 19.61 17.94
CA GLY A 301 -30.81 19.96 18.92
C GLY A 301 -32.07 19.08 18.87
N ILE A 302 -32.06 18.00 18.09
CA ILE A 302 -33.20 17.09 17.97
C ILE A 302 -33.22 16.18 19.20
N ALA A 303 -34.15 16.41 20.12
CA ALA A 303 -34.23 15.74 21.42
C ALA A 303 -34.11 14.21 21.34
N GLY A 304 -34.81 13.58 20.40
CA GLY A 304 -34.76 12.12 20.22
C GLY A 304 -33.39 11.60 19.75
N ASN A 305 -32.71 12.35 18.87
CA ASN A 305 -31.37 12.00 18.38
C ASN A 305 -30.32 12.19 19.48
N GLU A 306 -30.36 13.33 20.19
CA GLU A 306 -29.46 13.61 21.30
C GLU A 306 -29.60 12.57 22.42
N ARG A 307 -30.84 12.14 22.67
CA ARG A 307 -31.13 11.10 23.64
C ARG A 307 -30.62 9.73 23.20
N ALA A 308 -30.75 9.36 21.92
CA ALA A 308 -30.17 8.14 21.39
C ALA A 308 -28.63 8.15 21.54
N ASP A 309 -27.98 9.27 21.20
CA ASP A 309 -26.53 9.48 21.33
C ASP A 309 -26.04 9.40 22.78
N GLU A 310 -26.77 10.01 23.72
CA GLU A 310 -26.50 9.88 25.15
C GLU A 310 -26.57 8.41 25.60
N LEU A 311 -27.63 7.69 25.21
CA LEU A 311 -27.86 6.30 25.60
C LEU A 311 -26.85 5.35 24.96
N ALA A 312 -26.44 5.58 23.71
CA ALA A 312 -25.42 4.78 23.04
C ALA A 312 -24.05 4.91 23.74
N ARG A 313 -23.65 6.14 24.11
CA ARG A 313 -22.45 6.37 24.94
C ARG A 313 -22.55 5.68 26.29
N ARG A 314 -23.70 5.79 26.96
CA ARG A 314 -23.93 5.14 28.26
C ARG A 314 -23.83 3.62 28.13
N ALA A 315 -24.44 3.04 27.09
CA ALA A 315 -24.39 1.61 26.81
C ALA A 315 -22.96 1.10 26.64
N ALA A 316 -22.12 1.86 25.92
CA ALA A 316 -20.71 1.54 25.74
C ALA A 316 -19.94 1.51 27.07
N LEU A 317 -20.23 2.43 28.00
CA LEU A 317 -19.46 2.60 29.23
C LEU A 317 -19.93 1.73 30.40
N THR A 318 -21.25 1.59 30.59
CA THR A 318 -21.85 1.09 31.84
C THR A 318 -22.46 -0.29 31.72
N LYS A 319 -22.87 -0.73 30.52
CA LYS A 319 -23.56 -2.01 30.34
C LYS A 319 -22.55 -3.16 30.49
N LYS A 320 -22.73 -3.99 31.52
CA LYS A 320 -21.84 -5.13 31.84
C LYS A 320 -22.32 -6.49 31.31
N THR A 321 -23.46 -6.53 30.64
CA THR A 321 -24.04 -7.77 30.06
C THR A 321 -23.18 -8.32 28.93
N ALA A 322 -23.46 -9.56 28.48
CA ALA A 322 -22.94 -10.07 27.22
C ALA A 322 -23.24 -9.09 26.07
N ALA A 323 -22.39 -9.10 25.04
CA ALA A 323 -22.56 -8.25 23.88
C ALA A 323 -23.82 -8.68 23.11
N ASP A 324 -24.64 -7.69 22.73
CA ASP A 324 -25.78 -7.86 21.84
C ASP A 324 -25.32 -8.08 20.37
N TYR A 325 -24.07 -7.71 20.05
CA TYR A 325 -23.41 -7.98 18.77
C TYR A 325 -21.90 -8.18 18.95
N ASP A 326 -21.39 -9.28 18.41
CA ASP A 326 -20.03 -9.79 18.63
C ASP A 326 -19.33 -10.23 17.33
N ARG A 327 -19.84 -9.81 16.16
CA ARG A 327 -19.16 -10.09 14.89
C ARG A 327 -18.12 -9.04 14.58
N PHE A 328 -16.87 -9.44 14.40
CA PHE A 328 -15.79 -8.50 14.14
C PHE A 328 -15.77 -8.03 12.68
N PRO A 329 -15.36 -6.78 12.42
CA PRO A 329 -15.22 -6.26 11.07
C PRO A 329 -13.93 -6.79 10.40
N LEU A 330 -13.91 -6.87 9.06
CA LEU A 330 -12.70 -7.27 8.32
C LEU A 330 -11.48 -6.38 8.62
N SER A 331 -11.70 -5.10 8.93
CA SER A 331 -10.64 -4.16 9.34
C SER A 331 -9.97 -4.59 10.64
N TYR A 332 -10.72 -5.13 11.60
CA TYR A 332 -10.17 -5.69 12.83
C TYR A 332 -9.30 -6.91 12.56
N ALA A 333 -9.78 -7.85 11.74
CA ALA A 333 -8.96 -9.01 11.33
C ALA A 333 -7.65 -8.60 10.66
N LYS A 334 -7.70 -7.64 9.73
CA LYS A 334 -6.49 -7.08 9.10
C LYS A 334 -5.53 -6.49 10.13
N LYS A 335 -6.05 -5.77 11.13
CA LYS A 335 -5.24 -5.18 12.21
C LYS A 335 -4.55 -6.25 13.05
N VAL A 336 -5.27 -7.27 13.49
CA VAL A 336 -4.73 -8.38 14.30
C VAL A 336 -3.66 -9.15 13.54
N ILE A 337 -3.95 -9.52 12.30
CA ILE A 337 -3.03 -10.25 11.43
C ILE A 337 -1.76 -9.43 11.14
N ARG A 338 -1.91 -8.13 10.90
CA ARG A 338 -0.76 -7.22 10.70
C ARG A 338 0.08 -7.09 11.97
N ALA A 339 -0.54 -7.01 13.15
CA ALA A 339 0.18 -6.95 14.42
C ALA A 339 1.05 -8.20 14.62
N ALA A 340 0.48 -9.39 14.43
CA ALA A 340 1.24 -10.65 14.50
C ALA A 340 2.39 -10.70 13.48
N SER A 341 2.15 -10.21 12.25
CA SER A 341 3.18 -10.14 11.21
C SER A 341 4.33 -9.19 11.57
N LEU A 342 4.03 -8.07 12.23
CA LEU A 342 5.03 -7.11 12.70
C LEU A 342 5.82 -7.66 13.90
N GLU A 343 5.17 -8.40 14.79
CA GLU A 343 5.82 -9.06 15.92
C GLU A 343 6.81 -10.13 15.46
N GLU A 344 6.40 -10.99 14.53
CA GLU A 344 7.31 -11.98 13.93
C GLU A 344 8.50 -11.30 13.24
N TRP A 345 8.26 -10.20 12.52
CA TRP A 345 9.35 -9.46 11.91
C TRP A 345 10.27 -8.82 12.94
N GLN A 346 9.72 -8.26 14.02
CA GLN A 346 10.51 -7.70 15.12
C GLN A 346 11.45 -8.76 15.73
N GLN A 347 10.95 -9.98 15.94
CA GLN A 347 11.75 -11.09 16.43
C GLN A 347 12.91 -11.41 15.47
N ARG A 348 12.61 -11.64 14.18
CA ARG A 348 13.63 -11.93 13.14
C ARG A 348 14.66 -10.80 13.01
N TYR A 349 14.22 -9.56 13.13
CA TYR A 349 15.10 -8.40 13.06
C TYR A 349 16.02 -8.30 14.27
N ALA A 350 15.51 -8.55 15.48
CA ALA A 350 16.30 -8.54 16.70
C ALA A 350 17.36 -9.66 16.70
N GLU A 351 16.96 -10.89 16.38
CA GLU A 351 17.82 -12.09 16.37
C GLU A 351 18.79 -12.13 15.19
N GLY A 352 18.50 -11.42 14.10
CA GLY A 352 19.33 -11.44 12.89
C GLY A 352 20.72 -10.86 13.12
N SER A 353 21.77 -11.52 12.62
CA SER A 353 23.18 -11.13 12.78
C SER A 353 23.65 -9.97 11.89
N THR A 354 22.73 -9.22 11.27
CA THR A 354 23.07 -8.12 10.35
C THR A 354 22.27 -6.87 10.65
N GLY A 355 22.81 -5.72 10.23
CA GLY A 355 22.15 -4.42 10.37
C GLY A 355 22.32 -3.77 11.74
N ASP A 356 23.39 -4.08 12.48
CA ASP A 356 23.61 -3.58 13.85
C ASP A 356 23.58 -2.05 13.93
N ILE A 357 24.20 -1.36 12.98
CA ILE A 357 24.10 0.10 12.87
C ILE A 357 22.64 0.56 12.74
N THR A 358 21.87 -0.09 11.87
CA THR A 358 20.45 0.24 11.68
C THR A 358 19.65 0.01 12.96
N LYS A 359 19.98 -1.01 13.76
CA LYS A 359 19.36 -1.30 15.06
C LYS A 359 19.63 -0.21 16.10
N CYS A 360 20.78 0.47 16.04
CA CYS A 360 21.04 1.62 16.92
C CYS A 360 20.03 2.75 16.70
N PHE A 361 19.64 3.02 15.44
CA PHE A 361 18.64 4.04 15.11
C PHE A 361 17.21 3.53 15.27
N PHE A 362 16.97 2.30 14.82
CA PHE A 362 15.65 1.69 14.70
C PHE A 362 15.63 0.33 15.38
N PRO A 363 15.64 0.26 16.73
CA PRO A 363 15.59 -1.01 17.45
C PRO A 363 14.20 -1.66 17.36
N ARG A 364 13.15 -0.86 17.13
CA ARG A 364 11.76 -1.32 16.98
C ARG A 364 11.23 -1.06 15.56
N VAL A 365 10.82 -2.13 14.88
CA VAL A 365 10.25 -2.14 13.53
C VAL A 365 9.06 -1.20 13.43
N GLU A 366 8.10 -1.29 14.36
CA GLU A 366 6.88 -0.47 14.34
C GLU A 366 7.20 1.03 14.45
N LYS A 367 8.16 1.41 15.31
CA LYS A 367 8.62 2.79 15.41
C LYS A 367 9.29 3.26 14.13
N ALA A 368 10.09 2.42 13.48
CA ALA A 368 10.75 2.76 12.23
C ALA A 368 9.74 3.14 11.13
N TYR A 369 8.61 2.41 11.02
CA TYR A 369 7.55 2.73 10.06
C TYR A 369 6.99 4.15 10.24
N ARG A 370 6.78 4.55 11.49
CA ARG A 370 6.26 5.87 11.85
C ARG A 370 7.28 6.97 11.55
N VAL A 371 8.51 6.77 12.01
CA VAL A 371 9.59 7.75 11.88
C VAL A 371 9.94 8.01 10.41
N LEU A 372 9.97 6.97 9.59
CA LEU A 372 10.32 7.04 8.17
C LEU A 372 9.11 7.29 7.27
N GLY A 373 7.89 7.36 7.82
CA GLY A 373 6.66 7.46 7.04
C GLY A 373 6.41 8.83 6.42
N ASP A 374 6.94 9.88 7.04
CA ASP A 374 6.76 11.30 6.68
C ASP A 374 8.04 11.93 6.10
N THR A 375 9.07 11.12 5.84
CA THR A 375 10.38 11.60 5.41
C THR A 375 10.85 10.85 4.16
N GLU A 376 11.18 11.60 3.11
CA GLU A 376 11.78 11.02 1.92
C GLU A 376 13.22 10.53 2.20
N MET A 377 13.49 9.26 1.89
CA MET A 377 14.81 8.66 2.11
C MET A 377 15.85 9.18 1.12
N THR A 378 16.93 9.78 1.61
CA THR A 378 18.07 10.20 0.78
C THR A 378 19.20 9.18 0.82
N SER A 379 20.12 9.23 -0.15
CA SER A 379 21.31 8.37 -0.12
C SER A 379 22.19 8.63 1.12
N HIS A 380 22.37 9.89 1.53
CA HIS A 380 23.13 10.24 2.74
C HIS A 380 22.49 9.67 4.02
N MET A 381 21.17 9.72 4.12
CA MET A 381 20.43 9.08 5.21
C MET A 381 20.64 7.56 5.21
N ALA A 382 20.52 6.93 4.04
CA ALA A 382 20.75 5.49 3.91
C ALA A 382 22.19 5.10 4.31
N GLN A 383 23.20 5.87 3.90
CA GLN A 383 24.58 5.67 4.33
C GLN A 383 24.73 5.81 5.85
N THR A 384 24.11 6.84 6.42
CA THR A 384 24.14 7.08 7.88
C THR A 384 23.50 5.93 8.66
N PHE A 385 22.29 5.50 8.29
CA PHE A 385 21.55 4.47 9.03
C PHE A 385 22.05 3.05 8.81
N THR A 386 22.93 2.85 7.83
CA THR A 386 23.51 1.52 7.56
C THR A 386 24.98 1.46 7.92
N GLY A 387 25.69 2.58 7.96
CA GLY A 387 27.16 2.63 8.03
C GLY A 387 27.83 2.24 6.71
N HIS A 388 27.06 2.00 5.65
CA HIS A 388 27.59 1.68 4.33
C HIS A 388 27.63 2.96 3.51
N GLY A 389 28.78 3.64 3.49
CA GLY A 389 28.96 4.94 2.83
C GLY A 389 30.43 5.33 2.77
N GLY A 390 30.75 6.58 2.46
CA GLY A 390 32.15 7.06 2.37
C GLY A 390 32.87 7.24 3.71
N PHE A 391 32.71 6.28 4.63
CA PHE A 391 33.47 6.18 5.88
C PHE A 391 34.78 5.42 5.62
N ALA A 392 35.90 5.83 6.24
CA ALA A 392 37.20 5.20 5.97
C ALA A 392 37.19 3.69 6.18
N GLN A 393 36.55 3.20 7.25
CA GLN A 393 36.41 1.77 7.53
C GLN A 393 35.74 1.02 6.37
N TYR A 394 34.64 1.58 5.85
CA TYR A 394 33.89 0.98 4.74
C TYR A 394 34.70 1.02 3.44
N LEU A 395 35.32 2.15 3.10
CA LEU A 395 36.12 2.31 1.89
C LEU A 395 37.38 1.41 1.90
N PHE A 396 38.03 1.28 3.06
CA PHE A 396 39.19 0.39 3.26
C PHE A 396 38.82 -1.08 3.01
N ARG A 397 37.65 -1.53 3.48
CA ARG A 397 37.14 -2.89 3.21
C ARG A 397 37.02 -3.20 1.71
N PHE A 398 36.77 -2.18 0.88
CA PHE A 398 36.70 -2.29 -0.58
C PHE A 398 37.99 -1.90 -1.30
N LYS A 399 39.09 -1.66 -0.57
CA LYS A 399 40.40 -1.24 -1.09
C LYS A 399 40.37 0.07 -1.88
N LEU A 400 39.47 0.98 -1.50
CA LEU A 400 39.34 2.33 -2.07
C LEU A 400 40.06 3.39 -1.23
N ARG A 401 40.60 2.98 -0.09
CA ARG A 401 41.39 3.80 0.82
C ARG A 401 42.41 2.89 1.49
N ASP A 402 43.59 3.41 1.79
CA ASP A 402 44.71 2.62 2.31
C ASP A 402 44.64 2.37 3.83
N SER A 403 43.76 3.09 4.54
CA SER A 403 43.62 2.98 5.99
C SER A 403 42.14 3.11 6.42
N PRO A 404 41.69 2.31 7.41
CA PRO A 404 40.36 2.43 8.00
C PRO A 404 40.28 3.54 9.06
N HIS A 405 41.39 4.20 9.39
CA HIS A 405 41.49 5.15 10.48
C HIS A 405 41.02 6.56 10.08
N CYS A 406 40.53 7.29 11.07
CA CYS A 406 40.07 8.66 10.92
C CYS A 406 41.25 9.63 10.80
N ALA A 407 41.03 10.77 10.15
CA ALA A 407 42.03 11.83 10.11
C ALA A 407 42.09 12.65 11.43
N CYS A 408 41.09 12.53 12.30
CA CYS A 408 41.11 13.17 13.61
C CYS A 408 42.10 12.50 14.58
N ASP A 409 42.26 11.18 14.45
CA ASP A 409 43.07 10.36 15.34
C ASP A 409 43.49 9.08 14.56
N PRO A 410 44.79 8.83 14.38
CA PRO A 410 45.30 7.70 13.62
C PRO A 410 45.00 6.33 14.25
N VAL A 411 44.53 6.27 15.50
CA VAL A 411 44.15 5.02 16.20
C VAL A 411 42.64 4.74 16.07
N LYS A 412 41.81 5.76 15.85
CA LYS A 412 40.36 5.59 15.77
C LYS A 412 39.92 5.15 14.38
N ILE A 413 39.17 4.05 14.31
CA ILE A 413 38.50 3.62 13.08
C ILE A 413 37.39 4.61 12.73
N GLN A 414 37.36 5.10 11.49
CA GLN A 414 36.28 5.98 11.04
C GLN A 414 35.09 5.15 10.55
N ASP A 415 34.21 4.79 11.47
CA ASP A 415 32.86 4.31 11.18
C ASP A 415 31.81 5.42 11.37
N VAL A 416 30.54 5.12 11.11
CA VAL A 416 29.47 6.12 11.24
C VAL A 416 29.23 6.53 12.70
N LEU A 417 29.37 5.62 13.66
CA LEU A 417 29.17 5.94 15.07
C LEU A 417 30.29 6.88 15.54
N HIS A 418 31.53 6.63 15.12
CA HIS A 418 32.62 7.53 15.42
C HIS A 418 32.37 8.95 14.90
N VAL A 419 31.97 9.07 13.62
CA VAL A 419 31.66 10.37 13.01
C VAL A 419 30.52 11.08 13.75
N LEU A 420 29.51 10.33 14.21
CA LEU A 420 28.35 10.90 14.90
C LEU A 420 28.57 11.20 16.38
N GLU A 421 29.41 10.45 17.09
CA GLU A 421 29.47 10.46 18.55
C GLU A 421 30.72 11.17 19.10
N ASP A 422 31.90 10.94 18.52
CA ASP A 422 33.17 11.30 19.15
C ASP A 422 34.24 11.85 18.19
N CYS A 423 33.95 12.00 16.90
CA CYS A 423 34.92 12.55 15.95
C CYS A 423 35.14 14.05 16.18
N ASP A 424 36.39 14.44 16.44
CA ASP A 424 36.78 15.84 16.70
C ASP A 424 36.62 16.74 15.47
N MET A 425 36.75 16.17 14.26
CA MET A 425 36.53 16.90 13.02
C MET A 425 35.09 17.40 12.85
N PHE A 426 34.13 16.77 13.54
CA PHE A 426 32.70 17.11 13.50
C PHE A 426 32.21 17.65 14.85
N PHE A 427 33.11 17.94 15.80
CA PHE A 427 32.75 18.38 17.14
C PHE A 427 31.88 19.64 17.12
N ARG A 428 32.25 20.64 16.33
CA ARG A 428 31.54 21.93 16.29
C ARG A 428 30.10 21.76 15.80
N GLU A 429 29.92 21.03 14.71
CA GLU A 429 28.61 20.77 14.12
C GLU A 429 27.74 19.87 15.00
N ARG A 430 28.36 18.86 15.65
CA ARG A 430 27.68 18.00 16.62
C ARG A 430 27.22 18.79 17.84
N ALA A 431 28.11 19.58 18.46
CA ALA A 431 27.78 20.39 19.63
C ALA A 431 26.68 21.42 19.33
N ALA A 432 26.70 22.04 18.13
CA ALA A 432 25.63 22.93 17.69
C ALA A 432 24.28 22.20 17.58
N LEU A 433 24.27 21.00 16.99
CA LEU A 433 23.07 20.18 16.92
C LEU A 433 22.58 19.79 18.32
N GLU A 434 23.46 19.30 19.18
CA GLU A 434 23.15 18.87 20.56
C GLU A 434 22.54 20.02 21.38
N ALA A 435 23.09 21.23 21.24
CA ALA A 435 22.52 22.44 21.85
C ALA A 435 21.13 22.77 21.30
N GLU A 436 20.89 22.58 19.99
CA GLU A 436 19.59 22.83 19.36
C GLU A 436 18.51 21.82 19.76
N ILE A 437 18.86 20.53 19.91
CA ILE A 437 17.91 19.44 20.20
C ILE A 437 17.82 19.11 21.70
N GLY A 438 18.75 19.60 22.52
CA GLY A 438 18.80 19.38 23.96
C GLY A 438 19.15 17.95 24.37
N VAL A 439 19.75 17.16 23.47
CA VAL A 439 20.07 15.73 23.69
C VAL A 439 21.40 15.41 23.02
N ALA A 440 22.26 14.64 23.69
CA ALA A 440 23.55 14.21 23.16
C ALA A 440 23.37 13.22 21.99
N VAL A 441 24.09 13.44 20.89
CA VAL A 441 24.08 12.61 19.68
C VAL A 441 24.89 11.35 19.96
N SER A 442 24.18 10.29 20.39
CA SER A 442 24.79 9.00 20.70
C SER A 442 23.82 7.85 20.47
N ARG A 443 24.36 6.64 20.25
CA ARG A 443 23.59 5.41 20.02
C ARG A 443 22.47 5.17 21.03
N ARG A 444 22.69 5.54 22.29
CA ARG A 444 21.68 5.43 23.35
C ARG A 444 20.48 6.37 23.16
N HIS A 445 20.67 7.49 22.48
CA HIS A 445 19.66 8.52 22.28
C HIS A 445 19.12 8.61 20.85
N PHE A 446 19.70 7.90 19.87
CA PHE A 446 19.17 7.93 18.49
C PHE A 446 17.66 7.61 18.43
N PRO A 447 17.14 6.58 19.12
CA PRO A 447 15.70 6.32 19.09
C PRO A 447 14.88 7.48 19.65
N GLU A 448 15.36 8.18 20.68
CA GLU A 448 14.69 9.35 21.27
C GLU A 448 14.71 10.56 20.32
N ILE A 449 15.86 10.84 19.72
CA ILE A 449 16.05 11.93 18.75
C ILE A 449 15.11 11.74 17.55
N LEU A 450 14.92 10.50 17.12
CA LEU A 450 14.09 10.15 15.97
C LEU A 450 12.58 10.09 16.27
N ASP A 451 12.17 9.87 17.52
CA ASP A 451 10.75 9.83 17.92
C ASP A 451 10.13 11.25 17.97
N ASP A 452 10.95 12.28 18.18
CA ASP A 452 10.52 13.68 18.19
C ASP A 452 10.68 14.32 16.79
N ALA A 453 9.57 14.82 16.21
CA ALA A 453 9.55 15.35 14.85
C ALA A 453 10.49 16.56 14.65
N ARG A 454 10.64 17.43 15.66
CA ARG A 454 11.52 18.61 15.60
C ARG A 454 12.98 18.17 15.68
N LYS A 455 13.34 17.31 16.65
CA LYS A 455 14.71 16.78 16.81
C LYS A 455 15.12 15.97 15.58
N LYS A 456 14.24 15.11 15.07
CA LYS A 456 14.42 14.31 13.83
C LYS A 456 14.77 15.18 12.63
N LYS A 457 14.00 16.24 12.37
CA LYS A 457 14.23 17.14 11.22
C LYS A 457 15.62 17.80 11.30
N LYS A 458 16.04 18.22 12.49
CA LYS A 458 17.37 18.80 12.72
C LYS A 458 18.48 17.77 12.57
N PHE A 459 18.29 16.56 13.10
CA PHE A 459 19.21 15.45 12.95
C PHE A 459 19.40 15.05 11.47
N PHE A 460 18.32 14.92 10.69
CA PHE A 460 18.42 14.61 9.25
C PHE A 460 19.13 15.70 8.45
N LYS A 461 18.91 16.97 8.80
CA LYS A 461 19.66 18.09 8.22
C LYS A 461 21.15 17.95 8.53
N TYR A 462 21.51 17.63 9.77
CA TYR A 462 22.91 17.39 10.17
C TYR A 462 23.55 16.24 9.37
N CYS A 463 22.84 15.12 9.18
CA CYS A 463 23.32 14.00 8.37
C CYS A 463 23.56 14.37 6.89
N THR A 464 22.75 15.29 6.34
CA THR A 464 22.79 15.65 4.92
C THR A 464 23.77 16.79 4.63
N VAL A 465 23.74 17.88 5.41
CA VAL A 465 24.50 19.13 5.16
C VAL A 465 25.99 18.97 5.42
N ASN A 466 26.38 18.12 6.36
CA ASN A 466 27.78 17.91 6.70
C ASN A 466 28.46 16.84 5.84
N GLY A 467 27.73 16.26 4.87
CA GLY A 467 28.26 15.20 4.01
C GLY A 467 28.77 14.03 4.84
N ILE A 468 28.04 13.62 5.87
CA ILE A 468 28.40 12.45 6.70
C ILE A 468 28.39 11.24 5.77
N GLY A 469 29.56 10.67 5.51
CA GLY A 469 29.75 9.63 4.48
C GLY A 469 30.26 10.14 3.12
N THR A 470 30.67 11.40 3.01
CA THR A 470 31.50 11.91 1.90
C THR A 470 32.92 12.10 2.44
N SER A 471 33.92 11.61 1.71
CA SER A 471 35.32 11.79 2.09
C SER A 471 35.66 13.28 2.09
N SER A 472 35.61 13.90 3.28
CA SER A 472 36.09 15.22 3.72
C SER A 472 35.98 16.41 2.75
N LYS A 473 35.55 17.56 3.28
CA LYS A 473 35.57 18.88 2.59
C LYS A 473 36.95 19.31 2.02
N LYS A 474 38.03 18.53 2.21
CA LYS A 474 39.38 18.78 1.64
C LYS A 474 39.87 17.74 0.63
N SER A 475 39.14 16.65 0.38
CA SER A 475 39.51 15.62 -0.62
C SER A 475 38.63 15.65 -1.89
N ALA A 476 37.68 16.58 -1.97
CA ALA A 476 36.76 16.75 -3.10
C ALA A 476 37.42 17.14 -4.45
N LEU A 477 38.74 17.32 -4.48
CA LEU A 477 39.49 17.59 -5.71
C LEU A 477 40.06 16.34 -6.40
N GLN A 478 39.90 15.12 -5.85
CA GLN A 478 40.47 13.90 -6.47
C GLN A 478 39.54 12.68 -6.57
N LEU A 479 38.34 12.71 -6.01
CA LEU A 479 37.34 11.66 -6.26
C LEU A 479 36.24 12.26 -7.12
N LYS A 480 36.40 12.18 -8.45
CA LYS A 480 35.25 12.24 -9.35
C LYS A 480 34.27 11.16 -8.89
N ASP A 481 33.01 11.56 -8.68
CA ASP A 481 31.90 10.66 -8.43
C ASP A 481 31.86 9.57 -9.52
N HIS A 482 32.53 8.44 -9.27
CA HIS A 482 32.35 7.25 -10.06
C HIS A 482 30.97 6.70 -9.73
N ASP A 483 30.08 6.84 -10.69
CA ASP A 483 28.75 6.25 -10.71
C ASP A 483 28.86 4.73 -10.49
N TRP A 484 28.60 4.28 -9.26
CA TRP A 484 28.76 2.89 -8.81
C TRP A 484 27.76 1.91 -9.44
N ASP A 485 27.02 2.33 -10.46
CA ASP A 485 26.04 1.54 -11.20
C ASP A 485 26.48 1.19 -12.64
N SER A 486 27.73 1.50 -13.03
CA SER A 486 28.23 1.28 -14.41
C SER A 486 29.53 0.45 -14.46
N CYS A 487 29.43 -0.88 -14.38
CA CYS A 487 30.45 -1.74 -14.97
C CYS A 487 30.12 -1.94 -16.47
N ILE A 488 30.40 -0.92 -17.27
CA ILE A 488 30.74 -1.08 -18.69
C ILE A 488 32.16 -0.51 -18.81
N LEU A 489 33.11 -1.36 -19.16
CA LEU A 489 34.49 -0.96 -19.48
C LEU A 489 34.46 0.06 -20.63
N ILE A 490 34.78 1.32 -20.33
CA ILE A 490 35.13 2.31 -21.35
C ILE A 490 36.65 2.40 -21.36
N TYR A 491 37.29 1.83 -22.39
CA TYR A 491 38.69 2.11 -22.67
C TYR A 491 38.80 3.53 -23.22
N SER A 492 39.70 4.33 -22.62
CA SER A 492 40.14 5.61 -23.16
C SER A 492 41.13 5.33 -24.31
N VAL A 493 40.72 5.56 -25.55
CA VAL A 493 41.67 5.62 -26.68
C VAL A 493 42.27 7.02 -26.67
N GLY A 494 43.50 7.12 -26.14
CA GLY A 494 44.32 8.32 -26.25
C GLY A 494 44.82 8.47 -27.68
N ASN A 495 44.75 9.70 -28.18
CA ASN A 495 45.22 10.09 -29.49
C ASN A 495 46.76 10.13 -29.48
N THR A 496 47.43 9.18 -30.14
CA THR A 496 48.85 9.29 -30.49
C THR A 496 49.08 8.70 -31.87
N ASP A 497 49.50 9.56 -32.80
CA ASP A 497 49.98 9.25 -34.13
C ASP A 497 51.20 8.30 -34.07
N THR A 498 51.10 7.13 -34.72
CA THR A 498 52.17 6.45 -35.50
C THR A 498 51.69 5.08 -36.00
N PRO A 499 52.07 4.62 -37.21
CA PRO A 499 51.54 3.38 -37.80
C PRO A 499 52.49 2.20 -37.61
N ALA A 500 52.00 1.07 -37.08
CA ALA A 500 52.60 -0.26 -37.30
C ALA A 500 51.55 -1.38 -37.08
N PRO A 501 51.65 -2.52 -37.78
CA PRO A 501 50.49 -3.35 -38.14
C PRO A 501 50.27 -4.52 -37.18
N LEU A 502 49.02 -4.74 -36.75
CA LEU A 502 48.60 -5.98 -36.11
C LEU A 502 47.28 -6.50 -36.68
N ALA A 503 47.32 -7.78 -37.04
CA ALA A 503 46.29 -8.58 -37.71
C ALA A 503 44.94 -8.65 -36.95
N PRO A 504 43.81 -8.92 -37.63
CA PRO A 504 42.49 -8.87 -37.02
C PRO A 504 42.17 -10.18 -36.27
N ARG A 505 41.76 -10.07 -34.99
CA ARG A 505 40.97 -11.11 -34.30
C ARG A 505 39.57 -10.57 -34.02
N ARG A 506 38.58 -11.20 -34.67
CA ARG A 506 37.13 -10.99 -34.52
C ARG A 506 36.68 -11.19 -33.07
N TRP A 507 35.91 -10.25 -32.53
CA TRP A 507 34.85 -10.51 -31.53
C TRP A 507 33.64 -9.62 -31.83
N GLY A 508 32.45 -10.24 -31.75
CA GLY A 508 31.21 -9.80 -32.38
C GLY A 508 30.46 -8.65 -31.72
N CYS A 509 29.70 -7.99 -32.59
CA CYS A 509 28.78 -6.86 -32.49
C CYS A 509 27.88 -6.80 -31.24
N GLY A 510 27.82 -5.62 -30.61
CA GLY A 510 26.75 -5.17 -29.72
C GLY A 510 26.16 -3.86 -30.26
N TYR A 511 24.84 -3.84 -30.45
CA TYR A 511 24.04 -2.77 -31.04
C TYR A 511 24.24 -1.39 -30.36
N CYS A 512 24.56 -0.36 -31.15
CA CYS A 512 24.49 1.05 -30.73
C CYS A 512 23.14 1.66 -31.16
N ILE A 513 22.42 2.28 -30.23
CA ILE A 513 21.24 3.11 -30.52
C ILE A 513 21.67 4.58 -30.44
N ARG A 514 21.38 5.37 -31.49
CA ARG A 514 21.67 6.81 -31.56
C ARG A 514 20.38 7.59 -31.29
N MET A 515 20.36 8.44 -30.27
CA MET A 515 19.25 9.37 -30.02
C MET A 515 19.48 10.68 -30.78
N HIS A 516 18.47 11.13 -31.52
CA HIS A 516 18.41 12.49 -32.06
C HIS A 516 17.37 13.32 -31.28
N PHE A 517 17.79 14.50 -30.82
CA PHE A 517 16.89 15.52 -30.28
C PHE A 517 16.64 16.56 -31.38
N LEU A 518 15.42 16.61 -31.90
CA LEU A 518 14.95 17.72 -32.73
C LEU A 518 14.03 18.58 -31.87
N GLY A 519 14.51 19.76 -31.48
CA GLY A 519 13.70 20.78 -30.83
C GLY A 519 13.17 21.76 -31.85
N SER A 520 11.86 22.02 -31.87
CA SER A 520 11.30 23.22 -32.50
C SER A 520 10.79 24.17 -31.42
N THR A 521 11.32 25.39 -31.39
CA THR A 521 10.87 26.45 -30.49
C THR A 521 9.70 27.22 -31.11
N GLY A 522 8.54 27.13 -30.47
CA GLY A 522 7.38 28.00 -30.71
C GLY A 522 6.86 28.59 -29.39
N SER A 523 6.09 29.67 -29.47
CA SER A 523 5.72 30.58 -28.36
C SER A 523 4.79 30.02 -27.27
N CYS A 524 4.65 28.71 -27.14
CA CYS A 524 4.02 28.07 -25.97
C CYS A 524 4.76 26.77 -25.57
N GLY A 525 6.06 26.85 -25.32
CA GLY A 525 6.83 25.77 -24.69
C GLY A 525 7.37 24.71 -25.66
N THR A 526 8.46 24.06 -25.21
CA THR A 526 9.25 23.09 -26.00
C THR A 526 8.59 21.71 -25.94
N CYS A 527 8.16 21.17 -27.09
CA CYS A 527 7.77 19.76 -27.21
C CYS A 527 8.99 18.91 -27.58
N TYR A 528 9.18 17.78 -26.88
CA TYR A 528 10.15 16.75 -27.25
C TYR A 528 9.42 15.55 -27.85
N THR A 529 9.75 15.18 -29.08
CA THR A 529 9.24 13.97 -29.71
C THR A 529 10.31 12.88 -29.65
N LEU A 530 10.00 11.75 -29.02
CA LEU A 530 10.83 10.54 -29.04
C LEU A 530 10.47 9.73 -30.30
N ILE A 531 11.34 9.77 -31.31
CA ILE A 531 11.23 8.92 -32.49
C ILE A 531 12.09 7.67 -32.27
N TRP A 532 11.48 6.49 -32.46
CA TRP A 532 12.15 5.19 -32.45
C TRP A 532 12.41 4.77 -33.89
N ASP A 533 13.65 4.92 -34.36
CA ASP A 533 14.07 4.34 -35.64
C ASP A 533 14.93 3.10 -35.40
N SER A 534 14.49 1.96 -35.91
CA SER A 534 15.36 0.82 -36.19
C SER A 534 16.04 1.07 -37.53
N CYS A 535 17.34 1.36 -37.53
CA CYS A 535 18.12 1.40 -38.77
C CYS A 535 18.33 -0.02 -39.29
N ASP A 536 17.45 -0.48 -40.18
CA ASP A 536 17.81 -1.45 -41.21
C ASP A 536 18.12 -0.67 -42.50
N HIS A 537 19.36 -0.76 -42.97
CA HIS A 537 19.73 -0.46 -44.35
C HIS A 537 20.48 -1.68 -44.87
N GLY A 538 20.01 -2.13 -46.03
CA GLY A 538 20.16 -3.50 -46.49
C GLY A 538 21.38 -3.74 -47.37
N TRP A 539 21.42 -4.96 -47.88
CA TRP A 539 22.01 -5.26 -49.19
C TRP A 539 20.99 -6.09 -49.98
N GLU A 540 20.58 -5.55 -51.12
CA GLU A 540 19.89 -6.27 -52.18
C GLU A 540 20.86 -7.22 -52.89
N THR A 541 20.37 -8.41 -53.23
CA THR A 541 20.60 -8.99 -54.56
C THR A 541 19.33 -9.73 -55.00
N ARG A 542 18.70 -9.20 -56.05
CA ARG A 542 17.60 -9.82 -56.82
C ARG A 542 18.07 -11.05 -57.58
N THR A 543 17.18 -12.04 -57.73
CA THR A 543 16.86 -12.69 -59.03
C THR A 543 15.52 -13.45 -58.96
N SER A 544 14.53 -12.96 -59.74
CA SER A 544 13.54 -13.66 -60.62
C SER A 544 13.03 -15.07 -60.30
N SER A 545 11.77 -15.52 -60.51
CA SER A 545 10.43 -15.02 -60.95
C SER A 545 9.43 -16.23 -60.70
N PRO A 546 8.20 -16.34 -61.27
CA PRO A 546 6.92 -16.19 -60.55
C PRO A 546 6.01 -17.44 -60.53
N GLY A 547 4.95 -17.46 -59.71
CA GLY A 547 3.86 -18.45 -59.85
C GLY A 547 2.75 -18.43 -58.78
N LEU A 548 1.63 -17.75 -59.11
CA LEU A 548 0.20 -18.01 -58.78
C LEU A 548 -0.22 -18.17 -57.29
N ALA A 549 -0.80 -17.13 -56.68
CA ALA A 549 -2.25 -16.85 -56.52
C ALA A 549 -2.85 -17.52 -55.24
N TYR A 550 -3.53 -16.88 -54.28
CA TYR A 550 -4.60 -15.87 -54.33
C TYR A 550 -4.69 -14.99 -53.05
N SER A 551 -4.88 -13.68 -53.26
CA SER A 551 -5.75 -12.69 -52.58
C SER A 551 -6.30 -12.93 -51.16
N VAL A 552 -6.06 -11.98 -50.23
CA VAL A 552 -7.06 -10.96 -49.81
C VAL A 552 -6.34 -9.65 -49.43
N ASP A 553 -6.72 -8.59 -50.13
CA ASP A 553 -6.37 -7.18 -49.95
C ASP A 553 -6.94 -6.57 -48.66
N LEU A 554 -6.22 -5.62 -48.05
CA LEU A 554 -6.73 -4.28 -47.66
C LEU A 554 -5.59 -3.40 -47.14
N ASP A 555 -5.22 -2.42 -47.97
CA ASP A 555 -4.22 -1.38 -47.76
C ASP A 555 -4.87 -0.09 -47.20
N ARG A 556 -4.42 0.38 -46.03
CA ARG A 556 -4.48 1.76 -45.44
C ARG A 556 -5.84 2.53 -45.40
N PRO A 557 -5.89 3.81 -44.96
CA PRO A 557 -5.87 4.28 -43.56
C PRO A 557 -7.11 5.15 -43.21
N PHE A 558 -7.67 5.07 -41.99
CA PHE A 558 -8.63 6.07 -41.51
C PHE A 558 -8.33 6.50 -40.07
N GLY A 559 -8.11 7.81 -39.92
CA GLY A 559 -7.82 8.47 -38.67
C GLY A 559 -9.03 8.58 -37.74
N TRP A 560 -8.74 8.88 -36.47
CA TRP A 560 -9.73 9.35 -35.52
C TRP A 560 -9.24 10.64 -34.87
N ASP A 561 -10.15 11.60 -34.93
CA ASP A 561 -10.04 13.02 -34.66
C ASP A 561 -10.19 13.31 -33.15
N LEU A 562 -9.29 14.13 -32.60
CA LEU A 562 -9.35 14.61 -31.22
C LEU A 562 -10.32 15.80 -31.17
N ARG A 563 -11.59 15.56 -30.80
CA ARG A 563 -12.50 16.66 -30.44
C ARG A 563 -12.11 17.23 -29.08
N THR A 564 -11.47 18.40 -29.11
CA THR A 564 -11.34 19.30 -27.96
C THR A 564 -12.71 19.89 -27.60
N LYS A 565 -13.21 19.60 -26.39
CA LYS A 565 -14.20 20.49 -25.75
C LYS A 565 -13.43 21.57 -25.00
N SER A 566 -13.41 22.75 -25.57
CA SER A 566 -12.94 23.98 -24.92
C SER A 566 -13.88 24.34 -23.75
N GLY A 567 -13.36 24.29 -22.54
CA GLY A 567 -13.94 24.90 -21.34
C GLY A 567 -12.78 25.31 -20.44
N LEU A 568 -12.60 26.61 -20.24
CA LEU A 568 -11.51 27.22 -19.49
C LEU A 568 -11.30 26.58 -18.11
N MET A 569 -10.08 26.11 -17.84
CA MET A 569 -9.43 26.23 -16.52
C MET A 569 -7.91 26.03 -16.71
N GLN A 570 -7.14 27.04 -16.34
CA GLN A 570 -5.68 27.01 -16.27
C GLN A 570 -5.22 25.94 -15.27
N THR A 571 -4.27 25.06 -15.63
CA THR A 571 -3.26 24.46 -14.74
C THR A 571 -2.24 23.60 -15.51
N SER A 572 -1.06 23.44 -14.90
CA SER A 572 0.22 22.82 -15.29
C SER A 572 0.21 21.55 -16.19
N PRO A 573 1.32 21.25 -16.91
CA PRO A 573 1.42 20.06 -17.75
C PRO A 573 1.46 18.77 -16.90
N VAL A 574 0.49 17.88 -17.14
CA VAL A 574 0.36 16.55 -16.52
C VAL A 574 1.02 15.50 -17.42
N LEU A 575 1.92 14.68 -16.86
CA LEU A 575 2.51 13.53 -17.55
C LEU A 575 1.70 12.26 -17.21
N GLY A 576 0.89 11.76 -18.15
CA GLY A 576 0.19 10.48 -18.01
C GLY A 576 0.98 9.33 -18.62
N ILE A 577 1.13 8.21 -17.91
CA ILE A 577 1.65 6.95 -18.46
C ILE A 577 0.50 5.97 -18.52
N VAL A 578 0.15 5.50 -19.73
CA VAL A 578 -0.86 4.46 -19.97
C VAL A 578 -0.16 3.11 -20.06
N PHE A 579 -0.61 2.13 -19.27
CA PHE A 579 -0.23 0.72 -19.43
C PHE A 579 -1.42 -0.06 -19.94
N GLU A 580 -1.28 -0.68 -21.11
CA GLU A 580 -2.30 -1.57 -21.67
C GLU A 580 -2.01 -3.02 -21.28
N ASN A 581 -2.93 -3.66 -20.54
CA ASN A 581 -2.80 -5.05 -20.11
C ASN A 581 -3.64 -5.96 -21.02
N ARG A 582 -2.99 -6.73 -21.92
CA ARG A 582 -3.64 -7.54 -22.97
C ARG A 582 -4.54 -8.71 -22.48
N THR A 583 -4.81 -8.85 -21.18
CA THR A 583 -5.72 -9.89 -20.66
C THR A 583 -6.93 -9.34 -19.89
N SER A 584 -7.01 -8.03 -19.67
CA SER A 584 -8.15 -7.40 -19.00
C SER A 584 -8.47 -6.09 -19.73
N ARG A 585 -9.63 -5.99 -20.37
CA ARG A 585 -10.11 -4.74 -20.99
C ARG A 585 -10.46 -3.70 -19.91
N VAL A 586 -9.46 -3.20 -19.20
CA VAL A 586 -9.56 -2.09 -18.25
C VAL A 586 -8.45 -1.10 -18.58
N LEU A 587 -8.84 0.06 -19.09
CA LEU A 587 -7.99 1.24 -19.20
C LEU A 587 -7.93 1.89 -17.80
N GLU A 588 -6.83 1.72 -17.08
CA GLU A 588 -6.56 2.54 -15.89
C GLU A 588 -5.73 3.76 -16.32
N CYS A 589 -6.36 4.93 -16.31
CA CYS A 589 -5.68 6.20 -16.52
C CYS A 589 -5.22 6.71 -15.15
N LEU A 590 -3.90 6.70 -14.91
CA LEU A 590 -3.32 7.25 -13.68
C LEU A 590 -3.16 8.77 -13.87
N ILE A 591 -4.02 9.55 -13.22
CA ILE A 591 -3.87 11.01 -13.13
C ILE A 591 -3.01 11.29 -11.90
N VAL A 592 -1.77 11.76 -12.10
CA VAL A 592 -0.91 12.27 -11.03
C VAL A 592 -1.11 13.78 -11.00
N THR A 593 -1.87 14.28 -10.02
CA THR A 593 -1.86 15.71 -9.67
C THR A 593 -0.64 15.96 -8.78
N GLY A 594 0.25 16.84 -9.22
CA GLY A 594 1.46 17.25 -8.50
C GLY A 594 1.19 18.13 -7.29
#